data_AF-A0A353Y303-F1
#
_entry.id   AF-A0A353Y303-F1
#
_cell.length_a   1.000
_cell.length_b   1.000
_cell.length_c   1.000
_cell.angle_alpha   90.00
_cell.angle_beta   90.00
_cell.angle_gamma   90.00
#
_symmetry.space_group_name_H-M   'P 1'
#
loop_
_entity.id
_entity.type
_entity.pdbx_description
1 polymer ?
#
loop_
_entity_poly.entity_id
_entity_poly.type
_entity_poly.pdbx_seq_one_letter_code
_entity_poly.pdbx_strand_id
1 'polypeptide(L)'
;MNRQNLRNRIALSYAIFEAKDAGTDAALKQMEGNLAELDRRWKSYAAAAMTAEEEKIAREFERTYALLLNEGLKPAMEALKQRNYDAAKDLLLNKVRTLNTPTATALDQLIKIQSEVAKQEYEAAVARYASMRNTLIVMIILAAIAANFFGYTLGRKIGQGMHEAIDAARAVAGGDLTHAITVRGRDEIAELLGELRTMQSSLSEVVAKVRQGSDSVSTASAEIAQGNQDLSARTESQASALEQTAASMEELSSTVKQNADNARQANQLAQSASSVAVEGGEVVQQVVQTMQGISDSSRKIAEIINVIDGIAFQ
;
A
#
# COMPACT_ATOMS: atom_id res chain seq x y z
N MET A 1 67.41 24.53 -35.09
CA MET A 1 68.76 25.00 -34.74
C MET A 1 69.87 24.21 -35.44
N ASN A 2 70.00 22.89 -35.22
CA ASN A 2 71.10 22.09 -35.79
C ASN A 2 71.17 22.20 -37.34
N ARG A 3 70.01 22.09 -38.03
CA ARG A 3 69.88 22.29 -39.48
C ARG A 3 70.30 23.68 -39.98
N GLN A 4 70.10 24.74 -39.20
CA GLN A 4 70.46 26.11 -39.58
C GLN A 4 71.95 26.39 -39.34
N ASN A 5 72.52 25.87 -38.25
CA ASN A 5 73.96 25.96 -38.00
C ASN A 5 74.75 25.23 -39.09
N LEU A 6 74.30 24.03 -39.48
CA LEU A 6 74.88 23.30 -40.62
C LEU A 6 74.75 24.09 -41.93
N ARG A 7 73.59 24.70 -42.22
CA ARG A 7 73.40 25.56 -43.40
C ARG A 7 74.34 26.77 -43.40
N ASN A 8 74.62 27.38 -42.26
CA ASN A 8 75.58 28.48 -42.15
C ASN A 8 77.00 28.04 -42.49
N ARG A 9 77.41 26.87 -41.99
CA ARG A 9 78.74 26.31 -42.28
C ARG A 9 78.87 25.87 -43.74
N ILE A 10 77.81 25.32 -44.34
CA ILE A 10 77.76 24.99 -45.77
C ILE A 10 77.82 26.25 -46.62
N ALA A 11 77.04 27.30 -46.29
CA ALA A 11 77.08 28.58 -47.01
C ALA A 11 78.47 29.24 -46.90
N LEU A 12 79.08 29.20 -45.72
CA LEU A 12 80.44 29.69 -45.48
C LEU A 12 81.47 28.89 -46.30
N SER A 13 81.39 27.56 -46.30
CA SER A 13 82.25 26.69 -47.11
C SER A 13 82.07 26.92 -48.61
N TYR A 14 80.83 27.06 -49.08
CA TYR A 14 80.49 27.33 -50.47
C TYR A 14 81.08 28.67 -50.94
N ALA A 15 80.95 29.73 -50.14
CA ALA A 15 81.54 31.04 -50.44
C ALA A 15 83.08 31.01 -50.48
N ILE A 16 83.71 30.24 -49.58
CA ILE A 16 85.17 30.16 -49.47
C ILE A 16 85.80 29.31 -50.59
N PHE A 17 85.20 28.16 -50.90
CA PHE A 17 85.84 27.14 -51.74
C PHE A 17 85.30 27.06 -53.17
N GLU A 18 84.00 27.33 -53.38
CA GLU A 18 83.34 27.11 -54.68
C GLU A 18 83.01 28.43 -55.38
N ALA A 19 82.25 29.32 -54.74
CA ALA A 19 81.65 30.46 -55.41
C ALA A 19 82.56 31.69 -55.51
N LYS A 20 83.49 31.86 -54.55
CA LYS A 20 84.32 33.06 -54.41
C LYS A 20 83.49 34.33 -54.67
N ASP A 21 83.94 35.28 -55.49
CA ASP A 21 83.28 36.57 -55.69
C ASP A 21 81.84 36.46 -56.21
N ALA A 22 81.54 35.50 -57.10
CA ALA A 22 80.24 35.43 -57.77
C ALA A 22 79.07 34.98 -56.87
N GLY A 23 79.36 34.36 -55.72
CA GLY A 23 78.31 33.88 -54.79
C GLY A 23 78.51 34.25 -53.31
N THR A 24 79.54 35.05 -52.99
CA THR A 24 79.81 35.47 -51.60
C THR A 24 78.67 36.29 -51.02
N ASP A 25 78.09 37.23 -51.78
CA ASP A 25 77.04 38.12 -51.26
C ASP A 25 75.72 37.38 -50.99
N ALA A 26 75.38 36.41 -51.84
CA ALA A 26 74.23 35.54 -51.61
C ALA A 26 74.42 34.65 -50.37
N ALA A 27 75.62 34.08 -50.20
CA ALA A 27 75.96 33.28 -49.03
C ALA A 27 75.93 34.11 -47.73
N LEU A 28 76.49 35.33 -47.74
CA LEU A 28 76.45 36.25 -46.61
C LEU A 28 75.02 36.60 -46.22
N LYS A 29 74.17 36.96 -47.19
CA LYS A 29 72.75 37.25 -46.94
C LYS A 29 72.01 36.05 -46.34
N GLN A 30 72.28 34.85 -46.84
CA GLN A 30 71.71 33.62 -46.30
C GLN A 30 72.17 33.35 -44.86
N MET A 31 73.45 33.56 -44.56
CA MET A 31 74.02 33.40 -43.22
C MET A 31 73.42 34.40 -42.23
N GLU A 32 73.29 35.67 -42.61
CA GLU A 32 72.66 36.72 -41.79
C GLU A 32 71.21 36.35 -41.44
N GLY A 33 70.42 35.91 -42.43
CA GLY A 33 69.04 35.46 -42.21
C GLY A 33 68.93 34.25 -41.28
N ASN A 34 69.79 33.24 -41.48
CA ASN A 34 69.81 32.05 -40.62
C ASN A 34 70.24 32.39 -39.18
N LEU A 35 71.19 33.30 -38.98
CA LEU A 35 71.63 33.74 -37.65
C LEU A 35 70.50 34.47 -36.91
N ALA A 36 69.75 35.34 -37.59
CA ALA A 36 68.58 36.01 -37.02
C ALA A 36 67.47 35.02 -36.63
N GLU A 37 67.22 34.00 -37.46
CA GLU A 37 66.23 32.97 -37.14
C GLU A 37 66.66 32.09 -35.94
N LEU A 38 67.95 31.77 -35.85
CA LEU A 38 68.53 31.05 -34.71
C LEU A 38 68.36 31.83 -33.40
N ASP A 39 68.68 33.13 -33.39
CA ASP A 39 68.48 34.00 -32.22
C ASP A 39 67.01 34.04 -31.78
N ARG A 40 66.08 34.20 -32.73
CA ARG A 40 64.64 34.21 -32.44
C ARG A 40 64.18 32.89 -31.82
N ARG A 41 64.60 31.76 -32.38
CA ARG A 41 64.25 30.43 -31.84
C ARG A 41 64.86 30.20 -30.46
N TRP A 42 66.08 30.69 -30.22
CA TRP A 42 66.74 30.58 -28.91
C TRP A 42 65.99 31.37 -27.85
N LYS A 43 65.65 32.64 -28.13
CA LYS A 43 64.87 33.49 -27.22
C LYS A 43 63.52 32.88 -26.88
N SER A 44 62.83 32.30 -27.86
CA SER A 44 61.55 31.62 -27.62
C SER A 44 61.70 30.39 -26.74
N TYR A 45 62.79 29.64 -26.88
CA TYR A 45 63.08 28.47 -26.07
C TYR A 45 63.50 28.87 -24.64
N ALA A 46 64.42 29.83 -24.51
CA ALA A 46 64.91 30.33 -23.22
C ALA A 46 63.85 31.06 -22.39
N ALA A 47 62.76 31.53 -23.01
CA ALA A 47 61.62 32.11 -22.32
C ALA A 47 60.64 31.06 -21.73
N ALA A 48 60.76 29.79 -22.12
CA ALA A 48 59.92 28.72 -21.58
C ALA A 48 60.41 28.29 -20.18
N ALA A 49 59.51 27.74 -19.37
CA ALA A 49 59.87 27.18 -18.07
C ALA A 49 60.76 25.95 -18.27
N MET A 50 61.94 25.96 -17.66
CA MET A 50 62.95 24.89 -17.73
C MET A 50 63.14 24.22 -16.38
N THR A 51 63.56 22.96 -16.42
CA THR A 51 64.08 22.29 -15.21
C THR A 51 65.47 22.84 -14.84
N ALA A 52 65.92 22.66 -13.61
CA ALA A 52 67.26 23.11 -13.17
C ALA A 52 68.41 22.45 -13.98
N GLU A 53 68.21 21.21 -14.43
CA GLU A 53 69.16 20.49 -15.28
C GLU A 53 69.16 21.03 -16.71
N GLU A 54 67.98 21.24 -17.30
CA GLU A 54 67.83 21.84 -18.63
C GLU A 54 68.42 23.26 -18.67
N GLU A 55 68.18 24.06 -17.64
CA GLU A 55 68.70 25.42 -17.52
C GLU A 55 70.24 25.46 -17.48
N LYS A 56 70.88 24.47 -16.84
CA LYS A 56 72.34 24.34 -16.81
C LYS A 56 72.91 24.07 -18.22
N ILE A 57 72.29 23.15 -18.96
CA ILE A 57 72.72 22.83 -20.33
C ILE A 57 72.38 23.99 -21.28
N ALA A 58 71.28 24.71 -21.03
CA ALA A 58 70.89 25.85 -21.83
C ALA A 58 71.89 26.99 -21.71
N ARG A 59 72.37 27.27 -20.49
CA ARG A 59 73.47 28.22 -20.25
C ARG A 59 74.77 27.80 -20.93
N GLU A 60 75.09 26.50 -20.93
CA GLU A 60 76.28 25.98 -21.61
C GLU A 60 76.16 26.12 -23.13
N PHE A 61 74.98 25.84 -23.71
CA PHE A 61 74.71 26.11 -25.12
C PHE A 61 74.81 27.60 -25.43
N GLU A 62 74.23 28.48 -24.62
CA GLU A 62 74.29 29.93 -24.82
C GLU A 62 75.74 30.42 -24.82
N ARG A 63 76.56 29.97 -23.86
CA ARG A 63 77.98 30.29 -23.77
C ARG A 63 78.75 29.82 -25.01
N THR A 64 78.61 28.54 -25.37
CA THR A 64 79.36 27.95 -26.49
C THR A 64 78.89 28.49 -27.85
N TYR A 65 77.59 28.77 -27.98
CA TYR A 65 77.02 29.42 -29.17
C TYR A 65 77.47 30.87 -29.30
N ALA A 66 77.55 31.64 -28.20
CA ALA A 66 78.09 33.00 -28.21
C ALA A 66 79.56 33.04 -28.65
N LEU A 67 80.38 32.09 -28.18
CA LEU A 67 81.77 31.93 -28.63
C LEU A 67 81.83 31.57 -30.12
N LEU A 68 81.06 30.57 -30.57
CA LEU A 68 80.99 30.19 -31.99
C LEU A 68 80.58 31.37 -32.88
N LEU A 69 79.63 32.18 -32.42
CA LEU A 69 79.13 33.33 -33.17
C LEU A 69 80.17 34.45 -33.25
N ASN A 70 80.74 34.85 -32.12
CA ASN A 70 81.58 36.06 -32.02
C ASN A 70 83.05 35.80 -32.38
N GLU A 71 83.58 34.60 -32.12
CA GLU A 71 84.98 34.25 -32.43
C GLU A 71 85.12 33.41 -33.71
N GLY A 72 84.03 32.86 -34.23
CA GLY A 72 84.03 32.00 -35.42
C GLY A 72 83.25 32.62 -36.60
N LEU A 73 81.93 32.56 -36.53
CA LEU A 73 81.05 32.85 -37.67
C LEU A 73 81.09 34.33 -38.10
N LYS A 74 81.02 35.29 -37.16
CA LYS A 74 81.06 36.73 -37.50
C LYS A 74 82.41 37.16 -38.08
N PRO A 75 83.58 36.82 -37.51
CA PRO A 75 84.87 37.13 -38.13
C PRO A 75 85.04 36.49 -39.50
N ALA A 76 84.56 35.25 -39.69
CA ALA A 76 84.63 34.57 -40.99
C ALA A 76 83.72 35.26 -42.04
N MET A 77 82.52 35.70 -41.64
CA MET A 77 81.65 36.51 -42.50
C MET A 77 82.27 37.88 -42.83
N GLU A 78 82.95 38.51 -41.89
CA GLU A 78 83.62 39.80 -42.10
C GLU A 78 84.81 39.65 -43.06
N ALA A 79 85.62 38.60 -42.91
CA ALA A 79 86.68 38.26 -43.85
C ALA A 79 86.12 38.03 -45.27
N LEU A 80 84.95 37.37 -45.39
CA LEU A 80 84.25 37.23 -46.67
C LEU A 80 83.71 38.55 -47.25
N LYS A 81 83.22 39.48 -46.40
CA LYS A 81 82.82 40.83 -46.82
C LYS A 81 84.00 41.59 -47.42
N GLN A 82 85.19 41.42 -46.84
CA GLN A 82 86.46 42.01 -47.31
C GLN A 82 87.13 41.20 -48.44
N ARG A 83 86.47 40.16 -48.95
CA ARG A 83 87.00 39.23 -49.98
C ARG A 83 88.33 38.55 -49.60
N ASN A 84 88.64 38.49 -48.30
CA ASN A 84 89.80 37.79 -47.77
C ASN A 84 89.45 36.31 -47.53
N TYR A 85 89.47 35.53 -48.62
CA TYR A 85 89.10 34.12 -48.60
C TYR A 85 90.06 33.24 -47.79
N ASP A 86 91.35 33.58 -47.73
CA ASP A 86 92.33 32.82 -46.97
C ASP A 86 92.11 32.98 -45.45
N ALA A 87 91.84 34.21 -44.98
CA ALA A 87 91.46 34.44 -43.59
C ALA A 87 90.12 33.79 -43.24
N ALA A 88 89.12 33.86 -44.13
CA ALA A 88 87.84 33.20 -43.93
C ALA A 88 87.98 31.67 -43.86
N LYS A 89 88.87 31.09 -44.68
CA LYS A 89 89.19 29.66 -44.70
C LYS A 89 89.86 29.20 -43.40
N ASP A 90 90.85 29.95 -42.91
CA ASP A 90 91.52 29.64 -41.64
C ASP A 90 90.51 29.66 -40.48
N LEU A 91 89.70 30.71 -40.40
CA LEU A 91 88.65 30.84 -39.40
C LEU A 91 87.62 29.71 -39.48
N LEU A 92 87.23 29.27 -40.68
CA LEU A 92 86.31 28.15 -40.87
C LEU A 92 86.93 26.82 -40.40
N LEU A 93 88.15 26.50 -40.84
CA LEU A 93 88.76 25.20 -40.61
C LEU A 93 89.27 25.02 -39.17
N ASN A 94 89.76 26.09 -38.55
CA ASN A 94 90.39 26.04 -37.22
C ASN A 94 89.43 26.51 -36.11
N LYS A 95 88.86 27.72 -36.23
CA LYS A 95 88.03 28.31 -35.16
C LYS A 95 86.59 27.78 -35.18
N VAL A 96 85.88 27.93 -36.29
CA VAL A 96 84.46 27.51 -36.43
C VAL A 96 84.32 26.01 -36.19
N ARG A 97 85.20 25.17 -36.74
CA ARG A 97 85.17 23.72 -36.51
C ARG A 97 85.35 23.35 -35.04
N THR A 98 86.33 23.94 -34.37
CA THR A 98 86.63 23.65 -32.95
C THR A 98 85.49 24.11 -32.05
N LEU A 99 84.98 25.32 -32.28
CA LEU A 99 83.88 25.90 -31.50
C LEU A 99 82.52 25.23 -31.78
N ASN A 100 82.32 24.64 -32.96
CA ASN A 100 81.05 23.98 -33.28
C ASN A 100 80.81 22.69 -32.49
N THR A 101 81.86 21.93 -32.16
CA THR A 101 81.73 20.64 -31.47
C THR A 101 81.08 20.75 -30.08
N PRO A 102 81.55 21.63 -29.16
CA PRO A 102 80.89 21.82 -27.86
C PRO A 102 79.48 22.40 -28.02
N THR A 103 79.26 23.33 -28.95
CA THR A 103 77.93 23.91 -29.23
C THR A 103 76.93 22.86 -29.74
N ALA A 104 77.37 21.97 -30.62
CA ALA A 104 76.53 20.87 -31.12
C ALA A 104 76.22 19.86 -30.00
N THR A 105 77.20 19.54 -29.16
CA THR A 105 77.04 18.63 -28.03
C THR A 105 76.01 19.18 -27.02
N ALA A 106 76.12 20.45 -26.65
CA ALA A 106 75.16 21.10 -25.76
C ALA A 106 73.75 21.13 -26.37
N LEU A 107 73.63 21.41 -27.68
CA LEU A 107 72.33 21.38 -28.37
C LEU A 107 71.71 19.99 -28.40
N ASP A 108 72.50 18.94 -28.66
CA ASP A 108 72.01 17.57 -28.69
C ASP A 108 71.56 17.11 -27.30
N GLN A 109 72.25 17.55 -26.24
CA GLN A 109 71.81 17.32 -24.86
C GLN A 109 70.47 18.00 -24.55
N LEU A 110 70.25 19.24 -25.00
CA LEU A 110 68.96 19.92 -24.85
C LEU A 110 67.84 19.20 -25.58
N ILE A 111 68.09 18.75 -26.81
CA ILE A 111 67.12 17.97 -27.59
C ILE A 111 66.79 16.66 -26.88
N LYS A 112 67.79 16.00 -26.30
CA LYS A 112 67.61 14.74 -25.57
C LYS A 112 66.74 14.93 -24.33
N ILE A 113 67.04 15.93 -23.49
CA ILE A 113 66.22 16.23 -22.31
C ILE A 113 64.78 16.53 -22.71
N GLN A 114 64.57 17.37 -23.71
CA GLN A 114 63.21 17.70 -24.16
C GLN A 114 62.45 16.49 -24.70
N SER A 115 63.15 15.55 -25.35
CA SER A 115 62.54 14.30 -25.82
C SER A 115 62.19 13.36 -24.65
N GLU A 116 63.03 13.30 -23.63
CA GLU A 116 62.80 12.49 -22.42
C GLU A 116 61.64 13.05 -21.59
N VAL A 117 61.60 14.37 -21.38
CA VAL A 117 60.48 15.05 -20.69
C VAL A 117 59.18 14.85 -21.44
N ALA A 118 59.17 15.06 -22.77
CA ALA A 118 57.98 14.82 -23.59
C ALA A 118 57.48 13.37 -23.51
N LYS A 119 58.40 12.39 -23.47
CA LYS A 119 58.05 10.98 -23.30
C LYS A 119 57.44 10.71 -21.91
N GLN A 120 58.03 11.27 -20.85
CA GLN A 120 57.52 11.12 -19.48
C GLN A 120 56.11 11.72 -19.33
N GLU A 121 55.90 12.92 -19.86
CA GLU A 121 54.57 13.56 -19.85
C GLU A 121 53.54 12.76 -20.64
N TYR A 122 53.93 12.19 -21.79
CA TYR A 122 53.07 11.29 -22.56
C TYR A 122 52.69 10.03 -21.77
N GLU A 123 53.67 9.35 -21.18
CA GLU A 123 53.42 8.14 -20.36
C GLU A 123 52.55 8.46 -19.13
N ALA A 124 52.80 9.60 -18.47
CA ALA A 124 51.99 10.09 -17.37
C ALA A 124 50.55 10.40 -17.82
N ALA A 125 50.36 11.00 -18.98
CA ALA A 125 49.04 11.27 -19.54
C ALA A 125 48.28 9.98 -19.86
N VAL A 126 48.93 8.98 -20.45
CA VAL A 126 48.34 7.65 -20.72
C VAL A 126 47.94 6.95 -19.42
N ALA A 127 48.81 6.97 -18.40
CA ALA A 127 48.51 6.40 -17.09
C ALA A 127 47.34 7.10 -16.40
N ARG A 128 47.28 8.44 -16.44
CA ARG A 128 46.16 9.22 -15.91
C ARG A 128 44.85 8.88 -16.64
N TYR A 129 44.89 8.78 -17.96
CA TYR A 129 43.72 8.37 -18.75
C TYR A 129 43.23 6.97 -18.37
N ALA A 130 44.13 6.00 -18.24
CA ALA A 130 43.78 4.64 -17.83
C ALA A 130 43.16 4.61 -16.42
N SER A 131 43.72 5.36 -15.46
CA SER A 131 43.19 5.49 -14.11
C SER A 131 41.79 6.12 -14.08
N MET A 132 41.59 7.21 -14.82
CA MET A 132 40.27 7.86 -14.97
C MET A 132 39.24 6.91 -15.57
N ARG A 133 39.59 6.23 -16.66
CA ARG A 133 38.73 5.23 -17.31
C ARG A 133 38.34 4.11 -16.33
N ASN A 134 39.30 3.54 -15.61
CA ASN A 134 39.02 2.46 -14.66
C ASN A 134 38.15 2.93 -13.49
N THR A 135 38.40 4.13 -12.97
CA THR A 135 37.57 4.74 -11.92
C THR A 135 36.12 4.92 -12.40
N LEU A 136 35.91 5.41 -13.62
CA LEU A 136 34.57 5.54 -14.21
C LEU A 136 33.88 4.18 -14.37
N ILE A 137 34.59 3.16 -14.86
CA ILE A 137 34.05 1.79 -15.01
C ILE A 137 33.61 1.25 -13.64
N VAL A 138 34.44 1.40 -12.60
CA VAL A 138 34.09 0.95 -11.23
C VAL A 138 32.85 1.68 -10.72
N MET A 139 32.74 3.00 -10.91
CA MET A 139 31.57 3.78 -10.50
C MET A 139 30.30 3.34 -11.22
N ILE A 140 30.37 3.06 -12.53
CA ILE A 140 29.23 2.55 -13.31
C ILE A 140 28.79 1.18 -12.80
N ILE A 141 29.74 0.27 -12.54
CA ILE A 141 29.44 -1.06 -12.01
C ILE A 141 28.78 -0.96 -10.63
N LEU A 142 29.33 -0.13 -9.73
CA LEU A 142 28.75 0.09 -8.40
C LEU A 142 27.34 0.68 -8.49
N ALA A 143 27.11 1.65 -9.37
CA ALA A 143 25.79 2.23 -9.60
C ALA A 143 24.81 1.17 -10.15
N ALA A 144 25.24 0.32 -11.07
CA ALA A 144 24.42 -0.77 -11.61
C ALA A 144 24.07 -1.82 -10.55
N ILE A 145 25.03 -2.19 -9.69
CA ILE A 145 24.79 -3.11 -8.57
C ILE A 145 23.80 -2.49 -7.57
N ALA A 146 24.00 -1.22 -7.21
CA ALA A 146 23.09 -0.51 -6.31
C ALA A 146 21.67 -0.43 -6.90
N ALA A 147 21.53 -0.08 -8.18
CA ALA A 147 20.25 -0.03 -8.87
C ALA A 147 19.54 -1.40 -8.88
N ASN A 148 20.27 -2.49 -9.16
CA ASN A 148 19.70 -3.84 -9.10
C ASN A 148 19.32 -4.24 -7.68
N PHE A 149 20.15 -3.92 -6.68
CA PHE A 149 19.87 -4.20 -5.27
C PHE A 149 18.61 -3.48 -4.78
N PHE A 150 18.51 -2.16 -5.03
CA PHE A 150 17.34 -1.38 -4.68
C PHE A 150 16.10 -1.81 -5.46
N GLY A 151 16.21 -2.06 -6.77
CA GLY A 151 15.11 -2.55 -7.60
C GLY A 151 14.57 -3.90 -7.12
N TYR A 152 15.46 -4.85 -6.81
CA TYR A 152 15.08 -6.17 -6.30
C TYR A 152 14.43 -6.09 -4.91
N THR A 153 15.02 -5.31 -3.99
CA THR A 153 14.49 -5.19 -2.63
C THR A 153 13.15 -4.47 -2.60
N LEU A 154 12.98 -3.39 -3.37
CA LEU A 154 11.72 -2.65 -3.47
C LEU A 154 10.63 -3.49 -4.13
N GLY A 155 10.94 -4.14 -5.27
CA GLY A 155 10.01 -5.02 -5.96
C GLY A 155 9.57 -6.20 -5.11
N ARG A 156 10.48 -6.81 -4.35
CA ARG A 156 10.15 -7.91 -3.44
C ARG A 156 9.24 -7.46 -2.29
N LYS A 157 9.53 -6.32 -1.65
CA LYS A 157 8.72 -5.82 -0.53
C LYS A 157 7.31 -5.43 -0.97
N ILE A 158 7.20 -4.67 -2.06
CA ILE A 158 5.90 -4.26 -2.62
C ILE A 158 5.12 -5.50 -3.06
N GLY A 159 5.77 -6.41 -3.80
CA GLY A 159 5.13 -7.62 -4.29
C GLY A 159 4.61 -8.52 -3.16
N GLN A 160 5.39 -8.73 -2.10
CA GLN A 160 4.96 -9.54 -0.95
C GLN A 160 3.79 -8.89 -0.20
N GLY A 161 3.91 -7.61 0.15
CA GLY A 161 2.85 -6.93 0.89
C GLY A 161 1.53 -6.80 0.12
N MET A 162 1.60 -6.63 -1.20
CA MET A 162 0.41 -6.65 -2.06
C MET A 162 -0.26 -8.01 -2.14
N HIS A 163 0.50 -9.11 -2.19
CA HIS A 163 -0.08 -10.45 -2.13
C HIS A 163 -0.79 -10.70 -0.80
N GLU A 164 -0.16 -10.30 0.33
CA GLU A 164 -0.79 -10.42 1.65
C GLU A 164 -2.12 -9.64 1.72
N ALA A 165 -2.18 -8.43 1.15
CA ALA A 165 -3.41 -7.64 1.11
C ALA A 165 -4.49 -8.28 0.23
N ILE A 166 -4.11 -8.82 -0.93
CA ILE A 166 -5.04 -9.54 -1.83
C ILE A 166 -5.58 -10.80 -1.15
N ASP A 167 -4.74 -11.57 -0.48
CA ASP A 167 -5.14 -12.80 0.19
C ASP A 167 -6.06 -12.50 1.39
N ALA A 168 -5.75 -11.46 2.17
CA ALA A 168 -6.64 -10.96 3.23
C ALA A 168 -8.00 -10.53 2.68
N ALA A 169 -8.03 -9.75 1.60
CA ALA A 169 -9.28 -9.32 0.97
C ALA A 169 -10.08 -10.50 0.40
N ARG A 170 -9.42 -11.49 -0.20
CA ARG A 170 -10.06 -12.73 -0.67
C ARG A 170 -10.64 -13.55 0.47
N ALA A 171 -9.92 -13.67 1.60
CA ALA A 171 -10.43 -14.37 2.78
C ALA A 171 -11.70 -13.70 3.31
N VAL A 172 -11.68 -12.37 3.47
CA VAL A 172 -12.85 -11.59 3.90
C VAL A 172 -14.02 -11.74 2.91
N ALA A 173 -13.75 -11.63 1.59
CA ALA A 173 -14.77 -11.81 0.56
C ALA A 173 -15.35 -13.22 0.54
N GLY A 174 -14.57 -14.23 0.91
CA GLY A 174 -15.00 -15.62 1.10
C GLY A 174 -15.72 -15.89 2.43
N GLY A 175 -15.84 -14.89 3.30
CA GLY A 175 -16.44 -15.03 4.63
C GLY A 175 -15.52 -15.64 5.70
N ASP A 176 -14.25 -15.88 5.37
CA ASP A 176 -13.24 -16.29 6.34
C ASP A 176 -12.65 -15.07 7.06
N LEU A 177 -13.20 -14.79 8.24
CA LEU A 177 -12.75 -13.71 9.13
C LEU A 177 -11.70 -14.18 10.15
N THR A 178 -11.22 -15.42 10.05
CA THR A 178 -10.23 -16.00 10.98
C THR A 178 -8.79 -15.85 10.49
N HIS A 179 -8.60 -15.50 9.21
CA HIS A 179 -7.29 -15.31 8.62
C HIS A 179 -6.51 -14.18 9.30
N ALA A 180 -5.31 -14.46 9.81
CA ALA A 180 -4.52 -13.49 10.56
C ALA A 180 -3.85 -12.44 9.64
N ILE A 181 -4.38 -11.22 9.63
CA ILE A 181 -3.78 -10.11 8.90
C ILE A 181 -2.62 -9.53 9.73
N THR A 182 -1.38 -9.68 9.27
CA THR A 182 -0.17 -9.18 9.96
C THR A 182 0.33 -7.89 9.31
N VAL A 183 0.20 -6.77 10.00
CA VAL A 183 0.73 -5.47 9.57
C VAL A 183 2.21 -5.36 9.94
N ARG A 184 3.07 -5.16 8.94
CA ARG A 184 4.50 -4.89 9.13
C ARG A 184 4.91 -3.67 8.32
N GLY A 185 5.72 -2.79 8.90
CA GLY A 185 6.22 -1.60 8.23
C GLY A 185 5.48 -0.33 8.64
N ARG A 186 5.71 0.74 7.87
CA ARG A 186 5.13 2.07 8.06
C ARG A 186 4.82 2.75 6.72
N ASP A 187 4.70 1.96 5.65
CA ASP A 187 4.35 2.40 4.31
C ASP A 187 2.84 2.26 4.07
N GLU A 188 2.40 2.67 2.89
CA GLU A 188 1.01 2.66 2.46
C GLU A 188 0.43 1.23 2.43
N ILE A 189 1.28 0.21 2.26
CA ILE A 189 0.86 -1.19 2.29
C ILE A 189 0.56 -1.61 3.73
N ALA A 190 1.38 -1.21 4.69
CA ALA A 190 1.12 -1.44 6.10
C ALA A 190 -0.17 -0.75 6.56
N GLU A 191 -0.42 0.48 6.09
CA GLU A 191 -1.67 1.20 6.35
C GLU A 191 -2.87 0.46 5.75
N LEU A 192 -2.81 0.04 4.48
CA LEU A 192 -3.86 -0.75 3.83
C LEU A 192 -4.16 -2.06 4.59
N LEU A 193 -3.13 -2.82 4.98
CA LEU A 193 -3.30 -4.04 5.77
C LEU A 193 -3.92 -3.74 7.14
N GLY A 194 -3.60 -2.58 7.73
CA GLY A 194 -4.21 -2.09 8.97
C GLY A 194 -5.71 -1.86 8.82
N GLU A 195 -6.12 -1.16 7.78
CA GLU A 195 -7.53 -0.91 7.48
C GLU A 195 -8.30 -2.19 7.14
N LEU A 196 -7.69 -3.13 6.40
CA LEU A 196 -8.29 -4.44 6.14
C LEU A 196 -8.50 -5.24 7.43
N ARG A 197 -7.58 -5.15 8.40
CA ARG A 197 -7.75 -5.77 9.72
C ARG A 197 -8.90 -5.14 10.50
N THR A 198 -9.01 -3.81 10.49
CA THR A 198 -10.13 -3.11 11.13
C THR A 198 -11.46 -3.56 10.50
N MET A 199 -11.54 -3.60 9.18
CA MET A 199 -12.72 -4.09 8.45
C MET A 199 -13.07 -5.54 8.82
N GLN A 200 -12.09 -6.44 8.86
CA GLN A 200 -12.28 -7.83 9.29
C GLN A 200 -12.86 -7.91 10.71
N SER A 201 -12.31 -7.14 11.65
CA SER A 201 -12.78 -7.11 13.04
C SER A 201 -14.23 -6.62 13.13
N SER A 202 -14.57 -5.54 12.42
CA SER A 202 -15.94 -5.01 12.41
C SER A 202 -16.94 -5.98 11.80
N LEU A 203 -16.57 -6.66 10.69
CA LEU A 203 -17.42 -7.69 10.10
C LEU A 203 -17.62 -8.87 11.06
N SER A 204 -16.57 -9.28 11.78
CA SER A 204 -16.68 -10.37 12.76
C SER A 204 -17.63 -10.01 13.91
N GLU A 205 -17.59 -8.76 14.37
CA GLU A 205 -18.51 -8.27 15.40
C GLU A 205 -19.96 -8.25 14.91
N VAL A 206 -20.20 -7.82 13.67
CA VAL A 206 -21.54 -7.84 13.05
C VAL A 206 -22.07 -9.28 12.95
N VAL A 207 -21.26 -10.22 12.45
CA VAL A 207 -21.64 -11.63 12.35
C VAL A 207 -21.93 -12.22 13.74
N ALA A 208 -21.13 -11.90 14.75
CA ALA A 208 -21.37 -12.35 16.13
C ALA A 208 -22.70 -11.82 16.69
N LYS A 209 -23.01 -10.54 16.47
CA LYS A 209 -24.30 -9.93 16.87
C LYS A 209 -25.48 -10.58 16.17
N VAL A 210 -25.38 -10.84 14.86
CA VAL A 210 -26.42 -11.52 14.09
C VAL A 210 -26.66 -12.93 14.65
N ARG A 211 -25.60 -13.70 14.90
CA ARG A 211 -25.71 -15.05 15.48
C ARG A 211 -26.38 -15.02 16.85
N GLN A 212 -25.97 -14.11 17.73
CA GLN A 212 -26.60 -13.94 19.05
C GLN A 212 -28.09 -13.59 18.94
N GLY A 213 -28.44 -12.72 17.99
CA GLY A 213 -29.84 -12.41 17.68
C GLY A 213 -30.63 -13.64 17.21
N SER A 214 -30.05 -14.44 16.30
CA SER A 214 -30.66 -15.69 15.84
C SER A 214 -30.88 -16.72 16.96
N ASP A 215 -29.90 -16.88 17.86
CA ASP A 215 -30.02 -17.78 19.02
C ASP A 215 -31.14 -17.31 19.97
N SER A 216 -31.31 -15.98 20.11
CA SER A 216 -32.37 -15.39 20.93
C SER A 216 -33.75 -15.61 20.30
N VAL A 217 -33.87 -15.44 18.98
CA VAL A 217 -35.11 -15.73 18.23
C VAL A 217 -35.45 -17.22 18.29
N SER A 218 -34.45 -18.10 18.17
CA SER A 218 -34.64 -19.55 18.29
C SER A 218 -35.18 -19.92 19.67
N THR A 219 -34.63 -19.32 20.73
CA THR A 219 -35.08 -19.55 22.11
C THR A 219 -36.52 -19.07 22.31
N ALA A 220 -36.82 -17.82 21.92
CA ALA A 220 -38.17 -17.28 22.01
C ALA A 220 -39.19 -18.10 21.20
N SER A 221 -38.79 -18.61 20.03
CA SER A 221 -39.65 -19.48 19.20
C SER A 221 -39.97 -20.80 19.90
N ALA A 222 -39.00 -21.38 20.61
CA ALA A 222 -39.22 -22.59 21.40
C ALA A 222 -40.16 -22.34 22.59
N GLU A 223 -40.02 -21.20 23.27
CA GLU A 223 -40.92 -20.77 24.35
C GLU A 223 -42.36 -20.56 23.85
N ILE A 224 -42.54 -19.90 22.70
CA ILE A 224 -43.85 -19.72 22.05
C ILE A 224 -44.46 -21.08 21.69
N ALA A 225 -43.67 -21.99 21.11
CA ALA A 225 -44.15 -23.32 20.75
C ALA A 225 -44.67 -24.09 21.98
N GLN A 226 -43.91 -24.04 23.09
CA GLN A 226 -44.34 -24.62 24.36
C GLN A 226 -45.61 -23.96 24.90
N GLY A 227 -45.66 -22.62 24.90
CA GLY A 227 -46.84 -21.88 25.35
C GLY A 227 -48.09 -22.18 24.52
N ASN A 228 -47.94 -22.39 23.20
CA ASN A 228 -49.04 -22.80 22.33
C ASN A 228 -49.53 -24.23 22.64
N GLN A 229 -48.64 -25.16 22.98
CA GLN A 229 -49.04 -26.51 23.39
C GLN A 229 -49.84 -26.47 24.69
N ASP A 230 -49.37 -25.70 25.68
CA ASP A 230 -50.06 -25.53 26.96
C ASP A 230 -51.44 -24.86 26.78
N LEU A 231 -51.51 -23.84 25.90
CA LEU A 231 -52.78 -23.18 25.57
C LEU A 231 -53.74 -24.14 24.88
N SER A 232 -53.27 -24.92 23.90
CA SER A 232 -54.08 -25.92 23.20
C SER A 232 -54.65 -26.95 24.18
N ALA A 233 -53.83 -27.50 25.08
CA ALA A 233 -54.25 -28.45 26.09
C ALA A 233 -55.32 -27.86 27.05
N ARG A 234 -55.16 -26.59 27.45
CA ARG A 234 -56.16 -25.88 28.25
C ARG A 234 -57.45 -25.64 27.50
N THR A 235 -57.38 -25.27 26.22
CA THR A 235 -58.56 -25.07 25.37
C THR A 235 -59.31 -26.39 25.17
N GLU A 236 -58.62 -27.52 24.96
CA GLU A 236 -59.24 -28.85 24.91
C GLU A 236 -59.94 -29.22 26.22
N SER A 237 -59.27 -29.01 27.36
CA SER A 237 -59.87 -29.26 28.68
C SER A 237 -61.10 -28.37 28.94
N GLN A 238 -61.04 -27.10 28.54
CA GLN A 238 -62.16 -26.17 28.70
C GLN A 238 -63.34 -26.53 27.77
N ALA A 239 -63.06 -26.96 26.55
CA ALA A 239 -64.08 -27.46 25.63
C ALA A 239 -64.80 -28.68 26.24
N SER A 240 -64.04 -29.64 26.78
CA SER A 240 -64.61 -30.81 27.47
C SER A 240 -65.46 -30.43 28.69
N ALA A 241 -65.02 -29.45 29.49
CA ALA A 241 -65.81 -28.95 30.62
C ALA A 241 -67.11 -28.25 30.19
N LEU A 242 -67.08 -27.54 29.07
CA LEU A 242 -68.28 -26.92 28.47
C LEU A 242 -69.24 -27.98 27.92
N GLU A 243 -68.75 -29.04 27.28
CA GLU A 243 -69.59 -30.18 26.87
C GLU A 243 -70.27 -30.83 28.06
N GLN A 244 -69.53 -31.07 29.15
CA GLN A 244 -70.10 -31.63 30.38
C GLN A 244 -71.16 -30.71 31.01
N THR A 245 -70.91 -29.40 31.00
CA THR A 245 -71.89 -28.40 31.48
C THR A 245 -73.14 -28.38 30.62
N ALA A 246 -73.00 -28.45 29.29
CA ALA A 246 -74.13 -28.50 28.36
C ALA A 246 -74.98 -29.77 28.60
N ALA A 247 -74.34 -30.93 28.77
CA ALA A 247 -75.03 -32.18 29.11
C ALA A 247 -75.78 -32.08 30.45
N SER A 248 -75.16 -31.49 31.50
CA SER A 248 -75.85 -31.24 32.77
C SER A 248 -77.03 -30.27 32.63
N MET A 249 -76.94 -29.28 31.74
CA MET A 249 -78.05 -28.36 31.46
C MET A 249 -79.20 -29.06 30.72
N GLU A 250 -78.93 -30.02 29.82
CA GLU A 250 -79.96 -30.86 29.21
C GLU A 250 -80.67 -31.73 30.24
N GLU A 251 -79.92 -32.37 31.14
CA GLU A 251 -80.47 -33.19 32.23
C GLU A 251 -81.32 -32.35 33.20
N LEU A 252 -80.83 -31.15 33.58
CA LEU A 252 -81.60 -30.18 34.37
C LEU A 252 -82.88 -29.75 33.65
N SER A 253 -82.81 -29.45 32.35
CA SER A 253 -83.99 -29.04 31.57
C SER A 253 -85.04 -30.16 31.50
N SER A 254 -84.60 -31.41 31.33
CA SER A 254 -85.46 -32.60 31.41
C SER A 254 -86.15 -32.70 32.78
N THR A 255 -85.39 -32.54 33.87
CA THR A 255 -85.90 -32.58 35.24
C THR A 255 -86.90 -31.45 35.53
N VAL A 256 -86.60 -30.24 35.05
CA VAL A 256 -87.51 -29.08 35.17
C VAL A 256 -88.82 -29.33 34.42
N LYS A 257 -88.75 -29.90 33.21
CA LYS A 257 -89.94 -30.29 32.44
C LYS A 257 -90.77 -31.33 33.18
N GLN A 258 -90.12 -32.37 33.72
CA GLN A 258 -90.79 -33.38 34.53
C GLN A 258 -91.45 -32.78 35.78
N ASN A 259 -90.78 -31.86 36.47
CA ASN A 259 -91.36 -31.15 37.62
C ASN A 259 -92.58 -30.29 37.23
N ALA A 260 -92.54 -29.63 36.07
CA ALA A 260 -93.67 -28.85 35.57
C ALA A 260 -94.88 -29.75 35.23
N ASP A 261 -94.64 -30.92 34.62
CA ASP A 261 -95.69 -31.89 34.33
C ASP A 261 -96.28 -32.51 35.62
N ASN A 262 -95.43 -32.81 36.60
CA ASN A 262 -95.86 -33.26 37.94
C ASN A 262 -96.72 -32.20 38.63
N ALA A 263 -96.30 -30.92 38.58
CA ALA A 263 -97.07 -29.82 39.16
C ALA A 263 -98.44 -29.65 38.46
N ARG A 264 -98.50 -29.82 37.14
CA ARG A 264 -99.77 -29.83 36.38
C ARG A 264 -100.68 -30.99 36.81
N GLN A 265 -100.14 -32.21 36.91
CA GLN A 265 -100.91 -33.37 37.39
C GLN A 265 -101.41 -33.17 38.82
N ALA A 266 -100.55 -32.69 39.73
CA ALA A 266 -100.94 -32.41 41.11
C ALA A 266 -102.06 -31.35 41.17
N ASN A 267 -101.98 -30.29 40.36
CA ASN A 267 -103.03 -29.29 40.26
C ASN A 267 -104.35 -29.87 39.72
N GLN A 268 -104.30 -30.74 38.71
CA GLN A 268 -105.50 -31.43 38.21
C GLN A 268 -106.12 -32.33 39.29
N LEU A 269 -105.29 -33.11 39.99
CA LEU A 269 -105.75 -33.98 41.07
C LEU A 269 -106.38 -33.17 42.22
N ALA A 270 -105.78 -32.04 42.59
CA ALA A 270 -106.32 -31.12 43.59
C ALA A 270 -107.66 -30.51 43.14
N GLN A 271 -107.80 -30.13 41.87
CA GLN A 271 -109.08 -29.66 41.31
C GLN A 271 -110.16 -30.75 41.33
N SER A 272 -109.82 -31.99 40.95
CA SER A 272 -110.75 -33.13 41.03
C SER A 272 -111.15 -33.41 42.48
N ALA A 273 -110.21 -33.44 43.42
CA ALA A 273 -110.49 -33.64 44.84
C ALA A 273 -111.37 -32.52 45.42
N SER A 274 -111.13 -31.27 45.02
CA SER A 274 -111.98 -30.13 45.37
C SER A 274 -113.40 -30.29 44.83
N SER A 275 -113.56 -30.73 43.58
CA SER A 275 -114.88 -31.00 42.98
C SER A 275 -115.63 -32.09 43.74
N VAL A 276 -114.96 -33.20 44.09
CA VAL A 276 -115.54 -34.28 44.89
C VAL A 276 -115.91 -33.80 46.29
N ALA A 277 -115.10 -32.93 46.91
CA ALA A 277 -115.40 -32.34 48.20
C ALA A 277 -116.62 -31.41 48.14
N VAL A 278 -116.82 -30.66 47.05
CA VAL A 278 -118.02 -29.84 46.81
C VAL A 278 -119.26 -30.72 46.66
N GLU A 279 -119.19 -31.77 45.84
CA GLU A 279 -120.29 -32.73 45.65
C GLU A 279 -120.63 -33.47 46.97
N GLY A 280 -119.60 -33.89 47.72
CA GLY A 280 -119.77 -34.44 49.06
C GLY A 280 -120.39 -33.45 50.04
N GLY A 281 -120.05 -32.16 49.92
CA GLY A 281 -120.67 -31.07 50.67
C GLY A 281 -122.17 -30.95 50.37
N GLU A 282 -122.58 -31.04 49.11
CA GLU A 282 -124.00 -31.08 48.71
C GLU A 282 -124.74 -32.29 49.31
N VAL A 283 -124.11 -33.47 49.32
CA VAL A 283 -124.68 -34.67 49.94
C VAL A 283 -124.85 -34.47 51.45
N VAL A 284 -123.86 -33.92 52.15
CA VAL A 284 -123.95 -33.62 53.59
C VAL A 284 -125.05 -32.58 53.85
N GLN A 285 -125.16 -31.54 53.02
CA GLN A 285 -126.24 -30.55 53.09
C GLN A 285 -127.62 -31.22 52.99
N GLN A 286 -127.78 -32.17 52.05
CA GLN A 286 -129.00 -32.94 51.87
C GLN A 286 -129.31 -33.85 53.07
N VAL A 287 -128.29 -34.45 53.69
CA VAL A 287 -128.44 -35.23 54.93
C VAL A 287 -128.87 -34.35 56.11
N VAL A 288 -128.27 -33.16 56.28
CA VAL A 288 -128.67 -32.20 57.32
C VAL A 288 -130.11 -31.76 57.12
N GLN A 289 -130.51 -31.47 55.88
CA GLN A 289 -131.89 -31.10 55.56
C GLN A 289 -132.88 -32.25 55.84
N THR A 290 -132.46 -33.50 55.59
CA THR A 290 -133.24 -34.69 55.94
C THR A 290 -133.34 -34.86 57.47
N MET A 291 -132.25 -34.69 58.21
CA MET A 291 -132.23 -34.70 59.68
C MET A 291 -133.11 -33.61 60.29
N GLN A 292 -133.12 -32.41 59.70
CA GLN A 292 -134.04 -31.34 60.08
C GLN A 292 -135.49 -31.76 59.84
N GLY A 293 -135.79 -32.37 58.69
CA GLY A 293 -137.10 -32.95 58.40
C GLY A 293 -137.52 -34.06 59.39
N ILE A 294 -136.58 -34.90 59.83
CA ILE A 294 -136.81 -35.93 60.88
C ILE A 294 -137.07 -35.26 62.23
N SER A 295 -136.29 -34.24 62.60
CA SER A 295 -136.48 -33.47 63.84
C SER A 295 -137.85 -32.81 63.86
N ASP A 296 -138.24 -32.15 62.77
CA ASP A 296 -139.56 -31.50 62.65
C ASP A 296 -140.69 -32.54 62.71
N SER A 297 -140.52 -33.70 62.05
CA SER A 297 -141.45 -34.82 62.15
C SER A 297 -141.55 -35.40 63.57
N SER A 298 -140.43 -35.53 64.27
CA SER A 298 -140.37 -36.00 65.67
C SER A 298 -141.03 -35.02 66.61
N ARG A 299 -140.90 -33.71 66.36
CA ARG A 299 -141.60 -32.65 67.10
C ARG A 299 -143.11 -32.72 66.88
N LYS A 300 -143.54 -33.02 65.65
CA LYS A 300 -144.94 -33.27 65.30
C LYS A 300 -145.49 -34.52 65.96
N ILE A 301 -144.70 -35.59 66.05
CA ILE A 301 -145.04 -36.79 66.84
C ILE A 301 -145.17 -36.43 68.32
N ALA A 302 -144.24 -35.65 68.89
CA ALA A 302 -144.33 -35.20 70.28
C ALA A 302 -145.57 -34.32 70.54
N GLU A 303 -145.94 -33.44 69.59
CA GLU A 303 -147.23 -32.72 69.63
C GLU A 303 -148.42 -33.68 69.61
N ILE A 304 -148.42 -34.71 68.75
CA ILE A 304 -149.47 -35.73 68.70
C ILE A 304 -149.51 -36.53 70.02
N ILE A 305 -148.37 -36.93 70.59
CA ILE A 305 -148.33 -37.61 71.88
C ILE A 305 -148.87 -36.71 72.99
N ASN A 306 -148.53 -35.42 73.02
CA ASN A 306 -149.11 -34.47 73.97
C ASN A 306 -150.63 -34.32 73.79
N VAL A 307 -151.15 -34.40 72.56
CA VAL A 307 -152.60 -34.45 72.30
C VAL A 307 -153.20 -35.79 72.75
N ILE A 308 -152.53 -36.92 72.55
CA ILE A 308 -152.99 -38.24 73.04
C ILE A 308 -152.99 -38.29 74.57
N ASP A 309 -151.96 -37.76 75.23
CA ASP A 309 -151.89 -37.62 76.70
C ASP A 309 -152.99 -36.68 77.21
N GLY A 310 -153.33 -35.63 76.42
CA GLY A 310 -154.48 -34.76 76.66
C GLY A 310 -155.83 -35.45 76.50
N ILE A 311 -155.97 -36.41 75.57
CA ILE A 311 -157.19 -37.20 75.35
C ILE A 311 -157.32 -38.32 76.40
N ALA A 312 -156.21 -38.88 76.90
CA ALA A 312 -156.22 -39.93 77.91
C ALA A 312 -156.64 -39.44 79.31
N PHE A 313 -156.72 -38.12 79.52
CA PHE A 313 -157.10 -37.50 80.79
C PHE A 313 -158.54 -36.90 80.80
N GLN A 314 -159.31 -37.07 79.71
CA GLN A 314 -160.71 -36.64 79.59
C GLN A 314 -161.63 -37.81 79.25
#